data_AF-D8SHK9-F1
#
_entry.id   AF-D8SHK9-F1
#
_cell.length_a   1.000
_cell.length_b   1.000
_cell.length_c   1.000
_cell.angle_alpha   90.00
_cell.angle_beta   90.00
_cell.angle_gamma   90.00
#
_symmetry.space_group_name_H-M   'P 1'
#
loop_
_entity.id
_entity.type
_entity.pdbx_description
1 polymer ?
#
loop_
_entity_poly.entity_id
_entity_poly.type
_entity_poly.pdbx_seq_one_letter_code
_entity_poly.pdbx_strand_id
1 'polypeptide(L)'
;HGVLYYLVMLLPVLAFTVFLIARARKCVKKLLQSQSPIMATYYACLWIISILNILWCVLEHSSSTSWNLISLLTRFGMVLLEVSVVVFLSQGYLTSTWDALVRTLTFSGFVAAIDALIKAILIFRFGIPLFVAGSDAGDWSKWSFWFLHSLVFSGVYFFILVLPFTRWRDHLPARPAFYNYVLVLFVLNMSRSLGSFILGCGSEFGYCIYSFTNYAYYAFYPPLLYLTFLADYFKEEAFQLEDVYYSEMKDAGYFDADWD
;
A
#
# COMPACT_ATOMS: atom_id res chain seq x y z
N HIS A 1 15.36 18.67 16.41
CA HIS A 1 14.33 17.61 16.35
C HIS A 1 14.92 16.33 16.92
N GLY A 2 14.35 15.81 18.01
CA GLY A 2 15.00 14.84 18.89
C GLY A 2 14.88 13.38 18.45
N VAL A 3 15.80 12.54 18.95
CA VAL A 3 15.86 11.07 18.76
C VAL A 3 14.52 10.37 19.03
N LEU A 4 13.68 10.92 19.91
CA LEU A 4 12.32 10.42 20.20
C LEU A 4 11.38 10.52 18.99
N TYR A 5 11.50 11.56 18.16
CA TYR A 5 10.70 11.71 16.94
C TYR A 5 11.05 10.61 15.92
N TYR A 6 12.35 10.35 15.75
CA TYR A 6 12.87 9.26 14.93
C TYR A 6 12.42 7.89 15.43
N LEU A 7 12.48 7.66 16.75
CA LEU A 7 12.03 6.41 17.37
C LEU A 7 10.54 6.16 17.14
N VAL A 8 9.69 7.17 17.36
CA VAL A 8 8.24 7.05 17.16
C VAL A 8 7.89 6.77 15.69
N MET A 9 8.66 7.30 14.74
CA MET A 9 8.44 7.08 13.31
C MET A 9 8.97 5.74 12.81
N LEU A 10 10.07 5.29 13.37
CA LEU A 10 10.70 4.02 13.00
C LEU A 10 9.95 2.81 13.60
N LEU A 11 9.30 3.00 14.76
CA LEU A 11 8.61 1.94 15.51
C LEU A 11 7.58 1.16 14.68
N PRO A 12 6.60 1.78 14.00
CA PRO A 12 5.60 1.03 13.24
C PRO A 12 6.17 0.31 12.01
N VAL A 13 7.17 0.91 11.35
CA VAL A 13 7.86 0.29 10.20
C VAL A 13 8.65 -0.93 10.66
N LEU A 14 9.41 -0.82 11.75
CA LEU A 14 10.15 -1.94 12.35
C LEU A 14 9.23 -3.01 12.91
N ALA A 15 8.14 -2.64 13.57
CA ALA A 15 7.18 -3.61 14.09
C ALA A 15 6.58 -4.44 12.94
N PHE A 16 6.24 -3.80 11.83
CA PHE A 16 5.74 -4.50 10.65
C PHE A 16 6.79 -5.39 9.98
N THR A 17 8.04 -4.92 9.84
CA THR A 17 9.10 -5.74 9.24
C THR A 17 9.45 -6.94 10.12
N VAL A 18 9.53 -6.77 11.46
CA VAL A 18 9.71 -7.88 12.41
C VAL A 18 8.54 -8.86 12.33
N PHE A 19 7.31 -8.37 12.22
CA PHE A 19 6.14 -9.22 12.01
C PHE A 19 6.23 -10.03 10.71
N LEU A 20 6.64 -9.41 9.60
CA LEU A 20 6.88 -10.10 8.33
C LEU A 20 7.99 -11.14 8.46
N ILE A 21 9.11 -10.82 9.11
CA ILE A 21 10.22 -11.75 9.37
C ILE A 21 9.74 -12.95 10.19
N ALA A 22 9.00 -12.70 11.28
CA ALA A 22 8.50 -13.74 12.18
C ALA A 22 7.55 -14.70 11.46
N ARG A 23 6.74 -14.20 10.52
CA ARG A 23 5.83 -15.02 9.71
C ARG A 23 6.42 -15.50 8.40
N ALA A 24 7.62 -15.05 8.03
CA ALA A 24 8.21 -15.29 6.71
C ALA A 24 8.32 -16.76 6.37
N ARG A 25 8.84 -17.57 7.29
CA ARG A 25 9.03 -19.01 7.08
C ARG A 25 7.70 -19.74 6.86
N LYS A 26 6.63 -19.33 7.56
CA LYS A 26 5.30 -19.93 7.42
C LYS A 26 4.65 -19.48 6.11
N CYS A 27 4.70 -18.19 5.80
CA CYS A 27 4.14 -17.62 4.58
C CYS A 27 4.84 -18.15 3.32
N VAL A 28 6.18 -18.22 3.31
CA VAL A 28 6.97 -18.73 2.16
C VAL A 28 6.72 -20.23 1.94
N LYS A 29 6.69 -21.04 3.00
CA LYS A 29 6.35 -22.47 2.88
C LYS A 29 4.95 -22.68 2.30
N LYS A 30 3.96 -21.92 2.79
CA LYS A 30 2.59 -21.96 2.26
C LYS A 30 2.52 -21.49 0.80
N LEU A 31 3.23 -20.41 0.45
CA LEU A 31 3.32 -19.89 -0.92
C LEU A 31 3.92 -20.87 -1.92
N LEU A 32 4.97 -21.59 -1.50
CA LEU A 32 5.59 -22.65 -2.32
C LEU A 32 4.64 -23.83 -2.56
N GLN A 33 3.78 -24.15 -1.60
CA GLN A 33 2.79 -25.24 -1.70
C GLN A 33 1.56 -24.85 -2.51
N SER A 34 1.10 -23.61 -2.35
CA SER A 34 -0.09 -23.04 -2.96
C SER A 34 0.03 -22.76 -4.47
N GLN A 35 1.26 -22.59 -4.97
CA GLN A 35 1.59 -22.22 -6.36
C GLN A 35 0.86 -20.98 -6.91
N SER A 36 0.26 -20.14 -6.05
CA SER A 36 -0.40 -18.93 -6.54
C SER A 36 0.62 -17.81 -6.85
N PRO A 37 0.78 -17.46 -8.12
CA PRO A 37 1.80 -16.51 -8.53
C PRO A 37 1.48 -15.08 -8.10
N ILE A 38 0.20 -14.78 -7.95
CA ILE A 38 -0.28 -13.47 -7.56
C ILE A 38 0.19 -13.14 -6.17
N MET A 39 -0.11 -14.04 -5.25
CA MET A 39 0.26 -13.89 -3.87
C MET A 39 1.79 -13.77 -3.71
N ALA A 40 2.55 -14.51 -4.51
CA ALA A 40 4.01 -14.49 -4.48
C ALA A 40 4.58 -13.12 -4.88
N THR A 41 4.08 -12.54 -5.97
CA THR A 41 4.54 -11.23 -6.44
C THR A 41 4.19 -10.11 -5.47
N TYR A 42 2.97 -10.07 -4.92
CA TYR A 42 2.57 -9.05 -3.96
C TYR A 42 3.36 -9.18 -2.65
N TYR A 43 3.60 -10.40 -2.18
CA TYR A 43 4.45 -10.64 -1.01
C TYR A 43 5.90 -10.20 -1.25
N ALA A 44 6.47 -10.50 -2.42
CA ALA A 44 7.81 -10.04 -2.79
C ALA A 44 7.89 -8.50 -2.87
N CYS A 45 6.90 -7.87 -3.49
CA CYS A 45 6.82 -6.40 -3.56
C CYS A 45 6.70 -5.76 -2.16
N LEU A 46 5.92 -6.36 -1.26
CA LEU A 46 5.82 -5.91 0.13
C LEU A 46 7.16 -5.99 0.86
N TRP A 47 7.93 -7.06 0.64
CA TRP A 47 9.29 -7.17 1.18
C TRP A 47 10.21 -6.07 0.64
N ILE A 48 10.19 -5.85 -0.68
CA ILE A 48 10.98 -4.80 -1.31
C ILE A 48 10.63 -3.43 -0.73
N ILE A 49 9.35 -3.08 -0.60
CA ILE A 49 8.92 -1.80 -0.02
C ILE A 49 9.31 -1.69 1.45
N SER A 50 9.21 -2.78 2.21
CA SER A 50 9.61 -2.80 3.61
C SER A 50 11.12 -2.50 3.75
N ILE A 51 11.95 -3.08 2.89
CA ILE A 51 13.39 -2.79 2.84
C ILE A 51 13.64 -1.35 2.39
N LEU A 52 12.93 -0.87 1.37
CA LEU A 52 13.04 0.52 0.90
C LEU A 52 12.64 1.53 1.99
N ASN A 53 11.60 1.26 2.78
CA ASN A 53 11.20 2.10 3.91
C ASN A 53 12.28 2.15 5.01
N ILE A 54 12.96 1.03 5.29
CA ILE A 54 14.10 1.01 6.22
C ILE A 54 15.26 1.83 5.64
N LEU A 55 15.60 1.62 4.37
CA LEU A 55 16.66 2.36 3.69
C LEU A 55 16.36 3.85 3.65
N TRP A 56 15.11 4.24 3.43
CA TRP A 56 14.65 5.61 3.54
C TRP A 56 14.99 6.15 4.93
N CYS A 57 14.51 5.55 6.02
CA CYS A 57 14.81 6.02 7.37
C CYS A 57 16.32 6.14 7.68
N VAL A 58 17.15 5.19 7.17
CA VAL A 58 18.61 5.21 7.39
C VAL A 58 19.30 6.31 6.58
N LEU A 59 18.84 6.57 5.36
CA LEU A 59 19.46 7.50 4.41
C LEU A 59 18.93 8.94 4.55
N GLU A 60 18.06 9.23 5.51
CA GLU A 60 17.51 10.59 5.75
C GLU A 60 18.61 11.65 5.96
N HIS A 61 19.73 11.27 6.57
CA HIS A 61 20.86 12.16 6.83
C HIS A 61 21.97 12.08 5.77
N SER A 62 21.74 11.35 4.68
CA SER A 62 22.72 11.18 3.59
C SER A 62 22.72 12.38 2.64
N SER A 63 23.51 12.30 1.57
CA SER A 63 23.55 13.35 0.54
C SER A 63 22.15 13.58 -0.07
N SER A 64 21.88 14.84 -0.45
CA SER A 64 20.60 15.25 -1.03
C SER A 64 20.19 14.40 -2.24
N THR A 65 21.15 14.01 -3.09
CA THR A 65 20.92 13.13 -4.24
C THR A 65 20.47 11.73 -3.82
N SER A 66 21.16 11.11 -2.87
CA SER A 66 20.83 9.76 -2.39
C SER A 66 19.46 9.74 -1.70
N TRP A 67 19.17 10.76 -0.90
CA TRP A 67 17.88 10.95 -0.25
C TRP A 67 16.72 11.12 -1.25
N ASN A 68 16.92 11.94 -2.28
CA ASN A 68 15.92 12.12 -3.32
C ASN A 68 15.67 10.84 -4.11
N LEU A 69 16.73 10.08 -4.45
CA LEU A 69 16.62 8.80 -5.15
C LEU A 69 15.87 7.75 -4.34
N ILE A 70 16.23 7.54 -3.07
CA ILE A 70 15.54 6.56 -2.23
C ILE A 70 14.08 6.96 -1.97
N SER A 71 13.81 8.27 -1.82
CA SER A 71 12.44 8.79 -1.68
C SER A 71 11.61 8.55 -2.94
N LEU A 72 12.18 8.77 -4.12
CA LEU A 72 11.54 8.51 -5.41
C LEU A 72 11.24 7.02 -5.58
N LEU A 73 12.22 6.16 -5.31
CA LEU A 73 12.08 4.72 -5.48
C LEU A 73 11.05 4.13 -4.51
N THR A 74 11.05 4.59 -3.25
CA THR A 74 10.09 4.16 -2.24
C THR A 74 8.67 4.61 -2.60
N ARG A 75 8.51 5.85 -3.08
CA ARG A 75 7.22 6.37 -3.57
C ARG A 75 6.70 5.60 -4.76
N PHE A 76 7.56 5.34 -5.74
CA PHE A 76 7.23 4.54 -6.91
C PHE A 76 6.68 3.16 -6.50
N GLY A 77 7.39 2.45 -5.60
CA GLY A 77 6.95 1.14 -5.12
C GLY A 77 5.60 1.17 -4.41
N MET A 78 5.35 2.18 -3.57
CA MET A 78 4.07 2.31 -2.88
C MET A 78 2.91 2.61 -3.84
N VAL A 79 3.06 3.58 -4.75
CA VAL A 79 2.02 3.92 -5.75
C VAL A 79 1.76 2.75 -6.68
N LEU A 80 2.82 2.02 -7.08
CA LEU A 80 2.71 0.79 -7.85
C LEU A 80 1.76 -0.19 -7.15
N LEU A 81 2.06 -0.55 -5.90
CA LEU A 81 1.22 -1.49 -5.16
C LEU A 81 -0.19 -0.96 -4.90
N GLU A 82 -0.33 0.34 -4.63
CA GLU A 82 -1.63 0.96 -4.35
C GLU A 82 -2.56 0.84 -5.53
N VAL A 83 -2.08 1.21 -6.71
CA VAL A 83 -2.84 1.11 -7.95
C VAL A 83 -3.01 -0.36 -8.35
N SER A 84 -1.98 -1.22 -8.21
CA SER A 84 -2.08 -2.65 -8.54
C SER A 84 -3.20 -3.32 -7.75
N VAL A 85 -3.23 -3.13 -6.43
CA VAL A 85 -4.22 -3.79 -5.55
C VAL A 85 -5.62 -3.26 -5.79
N VAL A 86 -5.78 -1.95 -5.96
CA VAL A 86 -7.10 -1.35 -6.25
C VAL A 86 -7.64 -1.86 -7.58
N VAL A 87 -6.81 -1.87 -8.62
CA VAL A 87 -7.21 -2.35 -9.95
C VAL A 87 -7.47 -3.86 -9.92
N PHE A 88 -6.63 -4.64 -9.26
CA PHE A 88 -6.81 -6.08 -9.10
C PHE A 88 -8.12 -6.43 -8.38
N LEU A 89 -8.39 -5.77 -7.26
CA LEU A 89 -9.63 -5.98 -6.51
C LEU A 89 -10.85 -5.52 -7.32
N SER A 90 -10.74 -4.43 -8.09
CA SER A 90 -11.84 -3.94 -8.92
C SER A 90 -12.23 -4.88 -10.06
N GLN A 91 -11.32 -5.71 -10.58
CA GLN A 91 -11.61 -6.58 -11.73
C GLN A 91 -12.42 -7.84 -11.38
N GLY A 92 -12.53 -8.20 -10.10
CA GLY A 92 -13.10 -9.49 -9.69
C GLY A 92 -12.24 -10.67 -10.18
N TYR A 93 -12.38 -11.83 -9.56
CA TYR A 93 -11.55 -13.02 -9.84
C TYR A 93 -11.93 -13.74 -11.16
N LEU A 94 -12.32 -12.98 -12.20
CA LEU A 94 -12.99 -13.48 -13.41
C LEU A 94 -12.05 -13.84 -14.58
N THR A 95 -10.75 -13.62 -14.46
CA THR A 95 -9.77 -13.94 -15.51
C THR A 95 -8.64 -14.78 -14.94
N SER A 96 -8.06 -15.65 -15.78
CA SER A 96 -6.85 -16.44 -15.49
C SER A 96 -5.89 -15.63 -14.61
N THR A 97 -5.64 -16.16 -13.41
CA THR A 97 -4.94 -15.56 -12.26
C THR A 97 -3.62 -14.90 -12.70
N TRP A 98 -2.91 -15.50 -13.67
CA TRP A 98 -1.69 -14.93 -14.25
C TRP A 98 -1.92 -13.73 -15.16
N ASP A 99 -2.84 -13.83 -16.12
CA ASP A 99 -3.08 -12.76 -17.11
C ASP A 99 -3.68 -11.52 -16.45
N ALA A 100 -4.54 -11.73 -15.45
CA ALA A 100 -5.10 -10.67 -14.62
C ALA A 100 -4.00 -9.90 -13.89
N LEU A 101 -3.02 -10.62 -13.34
CA LEU A 101 -1.88 -10.01 -12.64
C LEU A 101 -0.99 -9.22 -13.58
N VAL A 102 -0.58 -9.80 -14.70
CA VAL A 102 0.32 -9.11 -15.62
C VAL A 102 -0.35 -7.84 -16.14
N ARG A 103 -1.63 -7.91 -16.47
CA ARG A 103 -2.43 -6.74 -16.90
C ARG A 103 -2.55 -5.68 -15.81
N THR A 104 -2.85 -6.06 -14.56
CA THR A 104 -3.00 -5.11 -13.46
C THR A 104 -1.67 -4.48 -13.07
N LEU A 105 -0.61 -5.27 -12.98
CA LEU A 105 0.74 -4.81 -12.64
C LEU A 105 1.34 -3.93 -13.73
N THR A 106 1.12 -4.25 -15.01
CA THR A 106 1.57 -3.41 -16.14
C THR A 106 0.84 -2.08 -16.16
N PHE A 107 -0.49 -2.08 -15.98
CA PHE A 107 -1.28 -0.85 -15.91
C PHE A 107 -0.84 0.03 -14.73
N SER A 108 -0.76 -0.54 -13.52
CA SER A 108 -0.28 0.20 -12.36
C SER A 108 1.18 0.63 -12.50
N GLY A 109 2.01 -0.18 -13.16
CA GLY A 109 3.41 0.14 -13.43
C GLY A 109 3.56 1.33 -14.35
N PHE A 110 2.70 1.43 -15.37
CA PHE A 110 2.66 2.59 -16.24
C PHE A 110 2.23 3.86 -15.48
N VAL A 111 1.17 3.77 -14.67
CA VAL A 111 0.69 4.90 -13.84
C VAL A 111 1.77 5.34 -12.85
N ALA A 112 2.38 4.40 -12.13
CA ALA A 112 3.45 4.68 -11.17
C ALA A 112 4.71 5.23 -11.87
N ALA A 113 5.03 4.77 -13.08
CA ALA A 113 6.17 5.25 -13.84
C ALA A 113 5.95 6.70 -14.31
N ILE A 114 4.77 7.04 -14.83
CA ILE A 114 4.43 8.43 -15.16
C ILE A 114 4.54 9.31 -13.92
N ASP A 115 3.96 8.87 -12.81
CA ASP A 115 3.99 9.59 -11.55
C ASP A 115 5.43 9.83 -11.05
N ALA A 116 6.27 8.80 -11.07
CA ALA A 116 7.69 8.90 -10.71
C ALA A 116 8.48 9.78 -11.69
N LEU A 117 8.17 9.72 -12.99
CA LEU A 117 8.84 10.52 -14.01
C LEU A 117 8.52 12.01 -13.81
N ILE A 118 7.26 12.36 -13.54
CA ILE A 118 6.86 13.73 -13.18
C ILE A 118 7.64 14.22 -11.95
N LYS A 119 7.68 13.42 -10.88
CA LYS A 119 8.45 13.75 -9.66
C LYS A 119 9.95 13.90 -9.94
N ALA A 120 10.53 13.02 -10.75
CA ALA A 120 11.93 13.07 -11.14
C ALA A 120 12.26 14.33 -11.94
N ILE A 121 11.43 14.73 -12.90
CA ILE A 121 11.60 15.99 -13.64
C ILE A 121 11.55 17.18 -12.67
N LEU A 122 10.55 17.22 -11.79
CA LEU A 122 10.42 18.32 -10.83
C LEU A 122 11.62 18.44 -9.88
N ILE A 123 12.21 17.32 -9.46
CA ILE A 123 13.37 17.32 -8.55
C ILE A 123 14.68 17.63 -9.30
N PHE A 124 14.98 16.88 -10.36
CA PHE A 124 16.28 16.96 -11.03
C PHE A 124 16.39 18.12 -12.02
N ARG A 125 15.29 18.47 -12.70
CA ARG A 125 15.28 19.56 -13.69
C ARG A 125 14.92 20.91 -13.08
N PHE A 126 13.88 20.95 -12.24
CA PHE A 126 13.43 22.20 -11.61
C PHE A 126 14.09 22.47 -10.25
N GLY A 127 14.79 21.49 -9.67
CA GLY A 127 15.46 21.68 -8.38
C GLY A 127 14.49 21.89 -7.21
N ILE A 128 13.20 21.59 -7.37
CA ILE A 128 12.20 21.80 -6.34
C ILE A 128 12.36 20.68 -5.29
N PRO A 129 12.66 21.01 -4.03
CA PRO A 129 12.85 20.01 -2.98
C PRO A 129 11.49 19.43 -2.55
N LEU A 130 10.96 18.48 -3.34
CA LEU A 130 9.66 17.85 -3.08
C LEU A 130 9.62 17.08 -1.74
N PHE A 131 10.76 16.56 -1.29
CA PHE A 131 10.87 15.69 -0.11
C PHE A 131 11.55 16.34 1.10
N VAL A 132 12.25 17.47 0.95
CA VAL A 132 12.91 18.16 2.06
C VAL A 132 11.90 19.10 2.70
N ALA A 133 11.59 18.93 3.98
CA ALA A 133 10.74 19.84 4.73
C ALA A 133 11.60 20.97 5.34
N GLY A 134 11.92 21.98 4.53
CA GLY A 134 12.45 23.26 5.03
C GLY A 134 11.31 24.19 5.47
N SER A 135 11.63 25.44 5.81
CA SER A 135 10.66 26.52 6.05
C SER A 135 10.04 27.02 4.73
N ASP A 136 9.45 26.11 3.97
CA ASP A 136 8.87 26.31 2.64
C ASP A 136 7.35 26.63 2.72
N ALA A 137 6.86 27.05 3.88
CA ALA A 137 5.47 27.49 4.04
C ALA A 137 5.21 28.67 3.09
N GLY A 138 4.16 28.56 2.28
CA GLY A 138 3.80 29.55 1.26
C GLY A 138 4.41 29.34 -0.13
N ASP A 139 5.27 28.32 -0.33
CA ASP A 139 5.74 27.96 -1.68
C ASP A 139 4.66 27.19 -2.46
N TRP A 140 3.82 27.95 -3.17
CA TRP A 140 2.75 27.41 -4.01
C TRP A 140 3.25 26.46 -5.10
N SER A 141 4.48 26.58 -5.58
CA SER A 141 5.01 25.70 -6.64
C SER A 141 5.10 24.25 -6.14
N LYS A 142 5.65 24.08 -4.95
CA LYS A 142 5.79 22.78 -4.27
C LYS A 142 4.45 22.25 -3.76
N TRP A 143 3.69 23.08 -3.07
CA TRP A 143 2.46 22.63 -2.41
C TRP A 143 1.31 22.40 -3.37
N SER A 144 1.24 23.13 -4.50
CA SER A 144 0.24 22.89 -5.55
C SER A 144 0.38 21.50 -6.17
N PHE A 145 1.61 21.05 -6.41
CA PHE A 145 1.86 19.69 -6.91
C PHE A 145 1.34 18.62 -5.94
N TRP A 146 1.70 18.73 -4.65
CA TRP A 146 1.25 17.78 -3.63
C TRP A 146 -0.26 17.84 -3.40
N PHE A 147 -0.85 19.03 -3.48
CA PHE A 147 -2.29 19.24 -3.41
C PHE A 147 -3.00 18.58 -4.59
N LEU A 148 -2.61 18.89 -5.83
CA LEU A 148 -3.23 18.34 -7.02
C LEU A 148 -3.10 16.81 -7.07
N HIS A 149 -1.90 16.29 -6.76
CA HIS A 149 -1.67 14.85 -6.71
C HIS A 149 -2.58 14.17 -5.68
N SER A 150 -2.62 14.66 -4.44
CA SER A 150 -3.47 14.06 -3.40
C SER A 150 -4.97 14.22 -3.69
N LEU A 151 -5.37 15.33 -4.33
CA LEU A 151 -6.74 15.56 -4.78
C LEU A 151 -7.17 14.55 -5.85
N VAL A 152 -6.32 14.25 -6.84
CA VAL A 152 -6.60 13.27 -7.89
C VAL A 152 -6.81 11.88 -7.29
N PHE A 153 -5.89 11.42 -6.45
CA PHE A 153 -6.01 10.12 -5.76
C PHE A 153 -7.28 10.07 -4.90
N SER A 154 -7.53 11.12 -4.13
CA SER A 154 -8.75 11.23 -3.33
C SER A 154 -10.02 11.19 -4.18
N GLY A 155 -10.05 11.87 -5.32
CA GLY A 155 -11.18 11.85 -6.25
C GLY A 155 -11.45 10.45 -6.82
N VAL A 156 -10.39 9.71 -7.17
CA VAL A 156 -10.52 8.31 -7.62
C VAL A 156 -11.09 7.42 -6.52
N TYR A 157 -10.59 7.53 -5.29
CA TYR A 157 -11.13 6.72 -4.17
C TYR A 157 -12.56 7.10 -3.79
N PHE A 158 -12.88 8.39 -3.81
CA PHE A 158 -14.24 8.86 -3.62
C PHE A 158 -15.19 8.28 -4.68
N PHE A 159 -14.78 8.29 -5.95
CA PHE A 159 -15.57 7.71 -7.04
C PHE A 159 -15.82 6.21 -6.82
N ILE A 160 -14.79 5.46 -6.39
CA ILE A 160 -14.92 4.03 -6.07
C ILE A 160 -15.90 3.81 -4.88
N LEU A 161 -15.93 4.69 -3.89
CA LEU A 161 -16.86 4.60 -2.76
C LEU A 161 -18.31 4.97 -3.11
N VAL A 162 -18.51 5.85 -4.10
CA VAL A 162 -19.84 6.26 -4.57
C VAL A 162 -20.44 5.23 -5.53
N LEU A 163 -19.59 4.53 -6.29
CA LEU A 163 -19.97 3.52 -7.28
C LEU A 163 -21.01 2.47 -6.79
N PRO A 164 -20.95 1.91 -5.56
CA PRO A 164 -21.95 0.98 -5.03
C PRO A 164 -23.36 1.55 -4.90
N PHE A 165 -23.47 2.87 -4.75
CA PHE A 165 -24.75 3.59 -4.72
C PHE A 165 -25.28 3.93 -6.11
N THR A 166 -24.47 3.70 -7.15
CA THR A 166 -24.85 3.95 -8.55
C THR A 166 -25.25 2.65 -9.25
N ARG A 167 -25.82 2.78 -10.45
CA ARG A 167 -26.26 1.65 -11.31
C ARG A 167 -25.13 0.76 -11.82
N TRP A 168 -23.87 1.09 -11.54
CA TRP A 168 -22.67 0.38 -12.00
C TRP A 168 -22.10 -0.58 -10.94
N ARG A 169 -22.92 -0.92 -9.94
CA ARG A 169 -22.59 -1.80 -8.81
C ARG A 169 -22.05 -3.17 -9.24
N ASP A 170 -22.52 -3.69 -10.37
CA ASP A 170 -22.22 -5.06 -10.82
C ASP A 170 -20.76 -5.27 -11.24
N HIS A 171 -20.00 -4.19 -11.45
CA HIS A 171 -18.58 -4.24 -11.80
C HIS A 171 -17.63 -4.30 -10.59
N LEU A 172 -18.11 -4.14 -9.35
CA LEU A 172 -17.25 -4.12 -8.17
C LEU A 172 -17.34 -5.40 -7.33
N PRO A 173 -16.25 -5.81 -6.68
CA PRO A 173 -16.26 -6.92 -5.74
C PRO A 173 -17.22 -6.63 -4.57
N ALA A 174 -18.01 -7.63 -4.19
CA ALA A 174 -18.96 -7.53 -3.08
C ALA A 174 -18.30 -7.62 -1.67
N ARG A 175 -16.96 -7.63 -1.58
CA ARG A 175 -16.26 -7.84 -0.30
C ARG A 175 -16.19 -6.53 0.52
N PRO A 176 -16.70 -6.49 1.76
CA PRO A 176 -16.68 -5.27 2.59
C PRO A 176 -15.26 -4.80 2.95
N ALA A 177 -14.29 -5.72 3.03
CA ALA A 177 -12.90 -5.38 3.31
C ALA A 177 -12.28 -4.44 2.26
N PHE A 178 -12.67 -4.56 0.98
CA PHE A 178 -12.21 -3.68 -0.09
C PHE A 178 -12.68 -2.24 0.13
N TYR A 179 -13.94 -2.04 0.51
CA TYR A 179 -14.48 -0.70 0.75
C TYR A 179 -13.86 -0.04 1.98
N ASN A 180 -13.60 -0.81 3.04
CA ASN A 180 -12.88 -0.31 4.21
C ASN A 180 -11.46 0.14 3.85
N TYR A 181 -10.77 -0.63 3.00
CA TYR A 181 -9.44 -0.27 2.50
C TYR A 181 -9.45 1.03 1.68
N VAL A 182 -10.36 1.14 0.71
CA VAL A 182 -10.53 2.34 -0.13
C VAL A 182 -10.93 3.55 0.72
N LEU A 183 -11.77 3.37 1.74
CA LEU A 183 -12.16 4.43 2.67
C LEU A 183 -10.97 4.98 3.46
N VAL A 184 -10.08 4.11 3.95
CA VAL A 184 -8.86 4.56 4.64
C VAL A 184 -7.96 5.35 3.70
N LEU A 185 -7.76 4.87 2.46
CA LEU A 185 -6.97 5.58 1.45
C LEU A 185 -7.59 6.94 1.07
N PHE A 186 -8.91 7.02 0.96
CA PHE A 186 -9.64 8.27 0.74
C PHE A 186 -9.38 9.26 1.87
N VAL A 187 -9.56 8.84 3.13
CA VAL A 187 -9.35 9.71 4.30
C VAL A 187 -7.91 10.21 4.38
N LEU A 188 -6.91 9.33 4.14
CA LEU A 188 -5.49 9.71 4.14
C LEU A 188 -5.15 10.70 3.01
N ASN A 189 -5.71 10.52 1.81
CA ASN A 189 -5.44 11.44 0.71
C ASN A 189 -6.18 12.77 0.86
N MET A 190 -7.38 12.77 1.46
CA MET A 190 -8.09 13.99 1.86
C MET A 190 -7.32 14.77 2.93
N SER A 191 -6.80 14.12 3.97
CA SER A 191 -6.03 14.84 4.99
C SER A 191 -4.70 15.38 4.42
N ARG A 192 -4.10 14.68 3.44
CA ARG A 192 -2.91 15.15 2.73
C ARG A 192 -3.21 16.37 1.85
N SER A 193 -4.34 16.38 1.15
CA SER A 193 -4.74 17.53 0.32
C SER A 193 -5.05 18.74 1.20
N LEU A 194 -5.74 18.55 2.33
CA LEU A 194 -5.97 19.61 3.31
C LEU A 194 -4.65 20.15 3.89
N GLY A 195 -3.72 19.28 4.30
CA GLY A 195 -2.42 19.69 4.82
C GLY A 195 -1.59 20.48 3.81
N SER A 196 -1.53 20.03 2.56
CA SER A 196 -0.81 20.73 1.48
C SER A 196 -1.48 22.04 1.06
N PHE A 197 -2.80 22.13 1.08
CA PHE A 197 -3.52 23.37 0.84
C PHE A 197 -3.22 24.43 1.92
N ILE A 198 -3.29 24.04 3.20
CA ILE A 198 -2.97 24.93 4.34
C ILE A 198 -1.52 25.42 4.27
N LEU A 199 -0.59 24.55 3.84
CA LEU A 199 0.81 24.92 3.62
C LEU A 199 1.01 25.87 2.45
N GLY A 200 0.25 25.71 1.36
CA GLY A 200 0.20 26.68 0.27
C GLY A 200 -0.28 28.05 0.74
N CYS A 201 -1.25 28.11 1.66
CA CYS A 201 -1.70 29.35 2.28
C CYS A 201 -0.69 29.99 3.27
N GLY A 202 0.47 29.38 3.51
CA GLY A 202 1.53 29.93 4.37
C GLY A 202 1.36 29.66 5.86
N SER A 203 0.43 28.78 6.26
CA SER A 203 0.24 28.43 7.67
C SER A 203 1.12 27.25 8.07
N GLU A 204 1.97 27.44 9.08
CA GLU A 204 2.86 26.40 9.61
C GLU A 204 2.11 25.21 10.22
N PHE A 205 0.86 25.40 10.64
CA PHE A 205 0.02 24.32 11.15
C PHE A 205 -0.17 23.20 10.13
N GLY A 206 -0.16 23.53 8.84
CA GLY A 206 -0.27 22.56 7.76
C GLY A 206 0.87 21.53 7.76
N TYR A 207 2.06 21.86 8.28
CA TYR A 207 3.16 20.91 8.41
C TYR A 207 2.80 19.76 9.33
N CYS A 208 2.10 20.01 10.43
CA CYS A 208 1.70 18.97 11.37
C CYS A 208 0.77 17.96 10.69
N ILE A 209 -0.28 18.46 10.02
CA ILE A 209 -1.27 17.64 9.32
C ILE A 209 -0.62 16.85 8.17
N TYR A 210 0.14 17.54 7.32
CA TYR A 210 0.77 16.93 6.16
C TYR A 210 1.79 15.87 6.58
N SER A 211 2.66 16.19 7.53
CA SER A 211 3.66 15.27 8.07
C SER A 211 2.99 14.06 8.71
N PHE A 212 2.07 14.24 9.65
CA PHE A 212 1.36 13.14 10.30
C PHE A 212 0.70 12.20 9.30
N THR A 213 -0.03 12.76 8.33
CA THR A 213 -0.67 11.99 7.26
C THR A 213 0.34 11.23 6.42
N ASN A 214 1.46 11.88 6.10
CA ASN A 214 2.52 11.27 5.34
C ASN A 214 3.10 10.06 6.08
N TYR A 215 3.43 10.21 7.36
CA TYR A 215 3.94 9.12 8.18
C TYR A 215 2.92 8.00 8.34
N ALA A 216 1.65 8.33 8.58
CA ALA A 216 0.58 7.34 8.65
C ALA A 216 0.49 6.52 7.36
N TYR A 217 0.65 7.15 6.20
CA TYR A 217 0.71 6.46 4.92
C TYR A 217 1.90 5.49 4.86
N TYR A 218 3.14 5.92 5.10
CA TYR A 218 4.31 5.02 5.05
C TYR A 218 4.25 3.88 6.07
N ALA A 219 3.68 4.14 7.26
CA ALA A 219 3.64 3.19 8.37
C ALA A 219 2.50 2.17 8.25
N PHE A 220 1.28 2.63 7.97
CA PHE A 220 0.08 1.78 8.02
C PHE A 220 -0.31 1.18 6.68
N TYR A 221 0.15 1.75 5.56
CA TYR A 221 -0.21 1.26 4.24
C TYR A 221 0.26 -0.20 3.98
N PRO A 222 1.55 -0.57 4.19
CA PRO A 222 1.97 -1.96 3.98
C PRO A 222 1.28 -2.98 4.91
N PRO A 223 1.07 -2.71 6.22
CA PRO A 223 0.25 -3.56 7.08
C PRO A 223 -1.19 -3.71 6.64
N LEU A 224 -1.84 -2.62 6.21
CA LEU A 224 -3.22 -2.65 5.73
C LEU A 224 -3.33 -3.56 4.51
N LEU A 225 -2.44 -3.40 3.53
CA LEU A 225 -2.37 -4.27 2.35
C LEU A 225 -2.19 -5.75 2.75
N TYR A 226 -1.27 -6.04 3.69
CA TYR A 226 -1.08 -7.40 4.19
C TYR A 226 -2.37 -7.96 4.82
N LEU A 227 -3.06 -7.20 5.66
CA LEU A 227 -4.25 -7.66 6.35
C LEU A 227 -5.45 -7.86 5.42
N THR A 228 -5.65 -6.97 4.45
CA THR A 228 -6.83 -7.02 3.57
C THR A 228 -6.67 -8.00 2.42
N PHE A 229 -5.44 -8.30 2.01
CA PHE A 229 -5.18 -9.12 0.85
C PHE A 229 -4.49 -10.43 1.22
N LEU A 230 -3.32 -10.36 1.87
CA LEU A 230 -2.53 -11.55 2.16
C LEU A 230 -3.10 -12.39 3.31
N ALA A 231 -3.58 -11.75 4.38
CA ALA A 231 -4.02 -12.47 5.57
C ALA A 231 -5.29 -13.28 5.31
N ASP A 232 -6.22 -12.75 4.51
CA ASP A 232 -7.42 -13.47 4.10
C ASP A 232 -7.08 -14.67 3.22
N TYR A 233 -6.16 -14.51 2.26
CA TYR A 233 -5.67 -15.62 1.45
C TYR A 233 -5.07 -16.76 2.30
N PHE A 234 -4.19 -16.43 3.25
CA PHE A 234 -3.57 -17.45 4.11
C PHE A 234 -4.53 -18.13 5.08
N LYS A 235 -5.67 -17.50 5.39
CA LYS A 235 -6.75 -18.12 6.19
C LYS A 235 -7.62 -19.03 5.33
N GLU A 236 -8.03 -18.57 4.16
CA GLU A 236 -8.94 -19.30 3.25
C GLU A 236 -8.30 -20.63 2.80
N GLU A 237 -7.00 -20.63 2.49
CA GLU A 237 -6.26 -21.88 2.22
C GLU A 237 -6.07 -22.78 3.44
N ALA A 238 -5.94 -22.21 4.64
CA ALA A 238 -5.81 -23.02 5.86
C ALA A 238 -7.09 -23.80 6.12
N PHE A 239 -8.25 -23.16 5.95
CA PHE A 239 -9.56 -23.83 6.02
C PHE A 239 -9.72 -24.89 4.94
N GLN A 240 -9.33 -24.61 3.70
CA GLN A 240 -9.39 -25.61 2.62
C GLN A 240 -8.52 -26.84 2.91
N LEU A 241 -7.32 -26.66 3.46
CA LEU A 241 -6.44 -27.76 3.83
C LEU A 241 -7.04 -28.59 4.99
N GLU A 242 -7.63 -27.92 5.99
CA GLU A 242 -8.32 -28.57 7.10
C GLU A 242 -9.55 -29.35 6.63
N ASP A 243 -10.33 -28.81 5.69
CA ASP A 243 -11.50 -29.50 5.10
C ASP A 243 -11.08 -30.74 4.30
N VAL A 244 -10.02 -30.65 3.49
CA VAL A 244 -9.47 -31.80 2.76
C VAL A 244 -8.97 -32.85 3.73
N TYR A 245 -8.19 -32.46 4.74
CA TYR A 245 -7.71 -33.38 5.77
C TYR A 245 -8.84 -34.05 6.55
N TYR A 246 -9.87 -33.28 6.90
CA TYR A 246 -11.07 -33.81 7.57
C TYR A 246 -11.81 -34.80 6.67
N SER A 247 -11.91 -34.53 5.37
CA SER A 247 -12.51 -35.46 4.41
C SER A 247 -11.69 -36.75 4.26
N GLU A 248 -10.36 -36.67 4.23
CA GLU A 248 -9.49 -37.86 4.20
C GLU A 248 -9.62 -38.70 5.49
N MET A 249 -9.69 -38.05 6.66
CA MET A 249 -9.95 -38.74 7.93
C MET A 249 -11.33 -39.38 7.97
N LYS A 250 -12.34 -38.73 7.39
CA LYS A 250 -13.69 -39.29 7.25
C LYS A 250 -13.70 -40.51 6.33
N ASP A 251 -13.07 -40.43 5.17
CA ASP A 251 -12.99 -41.54 4.22
C ASP A 251 -12.17 -42.73 4.77
N ALA A 252 -11.21 -42.45 5.67
CA ALA A 252 -10.46 -43.46 6.40
C ALA A 252 -11.27 -44.15 7.53
N GLY A 253 -12.54 -43.80 7.72
CA GLY A 253 -13.41 -44.38 8.75
C GLY A 253 -13.08 -43.93 10.17
N TYR A 254 -12.28 -42.87 10.35
CA TYR A 254 -11.86 -42.40 11.68
C TYR A 254 -13.01 -41.77 12.48
N PHE A 255 -14.11 -41.41 11.81
CA PHE A 255 -15.31 -40.82 12.41
C PHE A 255 -16.51 -41.77 12.47
N ASP A 256 -16.39 -42.98 11.91
CA ASP A 256 -17.40 -44.03 12.04
C ASP A 256 -17.20 -44.74 13.39
N ALA A 257 -17.43 -44.00 14.48
CA ALA A 257 -17.62 -44.62 15.78
C ALA A 257 -19.06 -45.13 15.81
N ASP A 258 -19.20 -46.45 15.91
CA ASP A 258 -20.46 -47.13 16.21
C ASP A 258 -21.10 -46.49 17.46
N TRP A 259 -22.15 -45.68 17.23
CA TRP A 259 -23.06 -45.25 18.29
C TRP A 259 -24.14 -46.33 18.42
N ASP A 260 -23.79 -47.42 19.09
CA ASP A 260 -24.75 -48.34 19.72
C ASP A 260 -25.26 -47.77 21.05
#